data_AF-A0A7D5R897-F1
#
_entry.id   AF-A0A7D5R897-F1
#
_cell.length_a   1.000
_cell.length_b   1.000
_cell.length_c   1.000
_cell.angle_alpha   90.00
_cell.angle_beta   90.00
_cell.angle_gamma   90.00
#
_symmetry.space_group_name_H-M   'P 1'
#
loop_
_entity.id
_entity.type
_entity.pdbx_description
1 polymer ?
#
loop_
_entity_poly.entity_id
_entity_poly.type
_entity_poly.pdbx_seq_one_letter_code
_entity_poly.pdbx_strand_id
1 'polypeptide(L)' 'MEKKSTKTCEPRTTNSTTTSFGLRKISKNNTTNTVTLPRVALENCIDGRTKKFKVELVQEKGEKFIKLSPSKGDKK' A
#
# COMPACT_ATOMS: atom_id res chain seq x y z
N MET A 1 -49.59 8.03 13.71
CA MET A 1 -48.34 7.98 14.51
C MET A 1 -47.20 7.64 13.56
N GLU A 2 -46.49 8.68 13.13
CA GLU A 2 -45.43 8.62 12.13
C GLU A 2 -44.09 8.33 12.84
N LYS A 3 -43.48 7.18 12.57
CA LYS A 3 -42.16 6.85 13.13
C LYS A 3 -41.07 7.38 12.20
N LYS A 4 -40.44 8.48 12.62
CA LYS A 4 -39.24 9.07 12.03
C LYS A 4 -38.11 8.03 11.92
N SER A 5 -37.64 7.75 10.71
CA SER A 5 -36.36 7.08 10.48
C SER A 5 -35.21 8.04 10.76
N THR A 6 -34.44 7.75 11.80
CA THR A 6 -33.10 8.29 12.02
C THR A 6 -32.15 7.76 10.94
N LYS A 7 -31.71 8.64 10.03
CA LYS A 7 -30.55 8.37 9.16
C LYS A 7 -29.29 8.48 10.01
N THR A 8 -28.78 7.34 10.47
CA THR A 8 -27.43 7.25 11.03
C THR A 8 -26.45 7.28 9.85
N CYS A 9 -25.72 8.39 9.70
CA CYS A 9 -24.61 8.48 8.77
C CYS A 9 -23.48 7.60 9.29
N GLU A 10 -23.29 6.44 8.67
CA GLU A 10 -22.14 5.59 8.95
C GLU A 10 -20.85 6.25 8.43
N PRO A 11 -19.75 6.23 9.19
CA PRO A 11 -18.47 6.72 8.73
C PRO A 11 -18.04 5.91 7.50
N ARG A 12 -17.69 6.60 6.41
CA ARG A 12 -17.21 5.99 5.16
C ARG A 12 -16.00 5.12 5.46
N THR A 13 -16.22 3.83 5.65
CA THR A 13 -15.18 2.82 5.62
C THR A 13 -14.61 2.88 4.21
N THR A 14 -13.41 3.45 4.07
CA THR A 14 -12.65 3.37 2.83
C THR A 14 -12.34 1.90 2.63
N ASN A 15 -13.18 1.21 1.85
CA ASN A 15 -13.02 -0.19 1.49
C ASN A 15 -11.68 -0.34 0.78
N SER A 16 -10.65 -0.76 1.52
CA SER A 16 -9.33 -1.01 0.97
C SER A 16 -9.46 -2.16 -0.01
N THR A 17 -9.42 -1.84 -1.31
CA THR A 17 -9.42 -2.86 -2.35
C THR A 17 -7.99 -3.37 -2.48
N THR A 18 -7.72 -4.55 -1.92
CA THR A 18 -6.41 -5.19 -2.00
C THR A 18 -6.34 -6.05 -3.26
N THR A 19 -5.44 -5.70 -4.18
CA THR A 19 -5.15 -6.54 -5.36
C THR A 19 -3.93 -7.41 -5.07
N SER A 20 -4.11 -8.73 -5.16
CA SER A 20 -3.00 -9.69 -5.03
C SER A 20 -2.28 -9.86 -6.37
N PHE A 21 -0.95 -9.74 -6.36
CA PHE A 21 -0.10 -10.02 -7.53
C PHE A 21 0.72 -11.32 -7.38
N GLY A 22 0.28 -12.20 -6.49
CA GLY A 22 0.93 -13.47 -6.18
C GLY A 22 2.15 -13.34 -5.24
N LEU A 23 2.80 -14.48 -4.98
CA LEU A 23 3.98 -14.56 -4.11
C LEU A 23 5.26 -14.31 -4.90
N ARG A 24 6.24 -13.64 -4.27
CA ARG A 24 7.56 -13.37 -4.84
C ARG A 24 8.66 -13.84 -3.90
N LYS A 25 9.66 -14.51 -4.45
CA LYS A 25 10.84 -14.94 -3.69
C LYS A 25 11.76 -13.75 -3.45
N ILE A 26 12.35 -13.69 -2.26
CA ILE A 26 13.42 -12.75 -1.96
C ILE A 26 14.69 -13.26 -2.62
N SER A 27 15.28 -12.43 -3.48
CA SER A 27 16.62 -12.66 -4.01
C SER A 27 17.64 -12.11 -3.02
N LYS A 28 18.61 -12.94 -2.63
CA LYS A 28 19.67 -12.57 -1.69
C LYS A 28 20.99 -12.52 -2.43
N ASN A 29 21.72 -11.43 -2.29
CA ASN A 29 23.13 -11.36 -2.63
C ASN A 29 23.95 -11.17 -1.34
N ASN A 30 25.27 -11.00 -1.45
CA ASN A 30 26.16 -10.89 -0.28
C ASN A 30 25.86 -9.69 0.63
N THR A 31 25.19 -8.65 0.14
CA THR A 31 25.05 -7.37 0.84
C THR A 31 23.60 -6.93 1.02
N THR A 32 22.68 -7.41 0.17
CA THR A 32 21.29 -6.97 0.14
C THR A 32 20.30 -8.10 -0.13
N ASN A 33 19.09 -7.91 0.36
CA ASN A 33 17.92 -8.70 0.02
C ASN A 33 17.02 -7.85 -0.90
N THR A 34 16.58 -8.42 -2.02
CA THR A 34 15.75 -7.74 -3.02
C THR A 34 14.48 -8.52 -3.26
N VAL A 35 13.34 -7.84 -3.28
CA VAL A 35 12.05 -8.38 -3.74
C VAL A 35 11.63 -7.65 -5.00
N THR A 36 11.27 -8.39 -6.05
CA THR A 36 10.87 -7.81 -7.33
C THR A 36 9.37 -7.60 -7.37
N LEU A 37 8.95 -6.36 -7.61
CA LEU A 37 7.54 -6.01 -7.77
C LEU A 37 7.15 -6.06 -9.26
N PRO A 38 5.94 -6.56 -9.60
CA PRO A 38 5.43 -6.51 -10.97
C PRO A 38 5.32 -5.08 -11.48
N ARG A 39 5.68 -4.86 -12.74
CA ARG A 39 5.58 -3.55 -13.40
C ARG A 39 4.18 -2.94 -13.27
N VAL A 40 3.14 -3.75 -13.51
CA VAL A 40 1.74 -3.33 -13.39
C VAL A 40 1.38 -2.85 -11.97
N ALA A 41 1.95 -3.44 -10.92
CA ALA A 41 1.69 -3.02 -9.55
C ALA A 41 2.28 -1.62 -9.28
N LEU A 42 3.45 -1.35 -9.87
CA LEU A 42 4.05 -0.02 -9.81
C LEU A 42 3.24 0.98 -10.63
N GLU A 43 2.90 0.69 -11.88
CA GLU A 43 2.12 1.58 -12.76
C GLU A 43 0.78 1.99 -12.15
N ASN A 44 0.09 1.10 -11.43
CA ASN A 44 -1.15 1.45 -10.71
C ASN A 44 -0.90 2.30 -9.45
N CYS A 45 0.30 2.27 -8.89
CA CYS A 45 0.65 2.99 -7.67
C CYS A 45 1.29 4.37 -7.95
N ILE A 46 1.84 4.58 -9.14
CA ILE A 46 2.55 5.81 -9.52
C ILE A 46 2.01 6.40 -10.83
N ASP A 47 1.85 7.73 -10.88
CA ASP A 47 1.45 8.46 -12.10
C ASP A 47 2.60 8.58 -13.14
N GLY A 48 3.41 7.54 -13.31
CA GLY A 48 4.52 7.47 -14.26
C GLY A 48 5.74 8.36 -13.96
N ARG A 49 5.63 9.31 -13.02
CA ARG A 49 6.71 10.28 -12.70
C ARG A 49 7.48 9.96 -11.41
N THR A 50 6.91 9.17 -10.52
CA THR A 50 7.50 8.89 -9.21
C THR A 50 8.40 7.67 -9.28
N LYS A 51 9.72 7.87 -9.16
CA LYS A 51 10.73 6.78 -9.19
C LYS A 51 11.23 6.36 -7.80
N LYS A 52 10.71 6.97 -6.73
CA LYS A 52 11.16 6.74 -5.36
C LYS A 52 10.00 6.29 -4.49
N PHE A 53 10.27 5.32 -3.64
CA PHE A 53 9.32 4.83 -2.63
C PHE A 53 9.93 5.01 -1.24
N LYS A 54 9.10 5.45 -0.30
CA LYS A 54 9.40 5.36 1.12
C LYS A 54 9.12 3.92 1.55
N VAL A 55 10.04 3.34 2.31
CA VAL A 55 9.94 1.99 2.86
C VAL A 55 9.79 2.10 4.36
N GLU A 56 8.72 1.55 4.92
CA GLU A 56 8.42 1.60 6.35
C GLU A 56 8.09 0.21 6.87
N LEU A 57 8.63 -0.14 8.04
CA LEU A 57 8.20 -1.32 8.79
C LEU A 57 6.99 -0.94 9.64
N VAL A 58 5.84 -1.54 9.36
CA VAL A 58 4.62 -1.34 10.14
C VAL A 58 4.43 -2.55 11.07
N GLN A 59 4.08 -2.29 12.32
CA GLN A 59 3.77 -3.30 13.32
C GLN A 59 2.40 -2.98 13.91
N GLU A 60 1.35 -3.66 13.45
CA GLU A 60 -0.03 -3.41 13.86
C GLU A 60 -0.74 -4.73 14.15
N LYS A 61 -1.48 -4.79 15.27
CA LYS A 61 -2.32 -5.95 15.64
C LYS A 61 -1.60 -7.31 15.61
N GLY A 62 -0.30 -7.31 15.93
CA GLY A 62 0.54 -8.52 15.94
C GLY A 62 1.13 -8.90 14.58
N GLU A 63 0.77 -8.20 13.50
CA GLU A 63 1.32 -8.42 12.17
C GLU A 63 2.45 -7.43 11.87
N LYS A 64 3.44 -7.90 11.11
CA LYS A 64 4.56 -7.09 10.63
C LYS A 64 4.59 -7.12 9.12
N PHE A 65 4.53 -5.95 8.51
CA PHE A 65 4.61 -5.83 7.06
C PHE A 65 5.44 -4.61 6.65
N ILE A 66 5.96 -4.67 5.42
CA ILE A 66 6.64 -3.55 4.80
C ILE A 66 5.60 -2.75 4.02
N LYS A 67 5.42 -1.48 4.37
CA LYS A 67 4.62 -0.55 3.60
C LYS A 67 5.52 0.21 2.63
N LEU A 68 5.10 0.24 1.38
CA LEU A 68 5.72 1.03 0.32
C LEU A 68 4.78 2.15 -0.06
N SER A 69 5.26 3.39 -0.04
CA SER A 69 4.47 4.55 -0.45
C SER A 69 5.27 5.39 -1.45
N PRO A 70 4.66 5.85 -2.56
CA PRO A 70 5.34 6.77 -3.48
C PRO A 70 5.86 7.99 -2.74
N SER A 71 7.11 8.35 -2.98
CA SER A 71 7.72 9.57 -2.45
C SER A 71 8.00 10.53 -3.60
N LYS A 72 7.38 11.71 -3.55
CA LYS A 72 7.77 12.85 -4.36
C LYS A 72 9.11 13.30 -3.80
N GLY A 73 10.19 12.66 -4.24
CA GLY A 73 11.51 13.01 -3.74
C GLY A 73 11.74 14.51 -3.91
N ASP A 74 12.25 15.16 -2.88
CA ASP A 74 12.76 16.51 -3.00
C ASP A 74 13.80 16.53 -4.14
N LYS A 75 13.64 17.48 -5.07
CA LYS A 75 14.71 17.82 -6.01
C LYS A 75 15.87 18.33 -5.14
N LYS A 76 16.87 17.48 -4.93
CA LYS A 76 18.16 17.90 -4.39
C LYS A 76 19.09 18.18 -5.54
#